data_AF-A0A7Y7NMK9-F1
#
_entry.id   AF-A0A7Y7NMK9-F1
#
_cell.length_a   1.000
_cell.length_b   1.000
_cell.length_c   1.000
_cell.angle_alpha   90.00
_cell.angle_beta   90.00
_cell.angle_gamma   90.00
#
_symmetry.space_group_name_H-M   'P 1'
#
loop_
_entity.id
_entity.type
_entity.pdbx_description
1 polymer ?
#
loop_
_entity_poly.entity_id
_entity_poly.type
_entity_poly.pdbx_seq_one_letter_code
_entity_poly.pdbx_strand_id
1 'polypeptide(L)' 'TPIFWSAKILPPKYLNMVKLNPVYYIVEGYRESFIYHVWFWEGHYELTAYYWTVTLAIFIFGAVVFRRLRPHFADVL' A
#
# COMPACT_ATOMS: atom_id res chain seq x y z
N THR A 1 2.28 -10.58 -3.45
CA THR A 1 1.29 -9.78 -4.21
C THR A 1 1.01 -10.48 -5.52
N PRO A 2 -0.26 -10.63 -5.92
CA PRO A 2 -0.66 -11.30 -7.14
C PRO A 2 -0.52 -10.32 -8.32
N ILE A 3 0.67 -10.26 -8.91
CA ILE A 3 0.96 -9.39 -10.06
C ILE A 3 0.52 -10.09 -11.36
N PHE A 4 0.86 -11.37 -11.50
CA PHE A 4 0.63 -12.17 -12.71
C PHE A 4 -0.62 -13.06 -12.67
N TRP A 5 -1.24 -13.23 -11.52
CA TRP A 5 -2.38 -14.12 -11.32
C TRP A 5 -3.51 -13.40 -10.57
N SER A 6 -4.75 -13.86 -10.70
CA SER A 6 -5.88 -13.25 -10.01
C SER A 6 -5.94 -13.71 -8.56
N ALA A 7 -6.00 -12.78 -7.60
CA ALA A 7 -6.20 -13.10 -6.18
C ALA A 7 -7.47 -13.93 -5.94
N LYS A 8 -8.47 -13.84 -6.83
CA LYS A 8 -9.75 -14.57 -6.75
C LYS A 8 -9.62 -16.09 -6.83
N ILE A 9 -8.47 -16.60 -7.25
CA ILE A 9 -8.17 -18.05 -7.32
C ILE A 9 -7.88 -18.60 -5.92
N LEU A 10 -7.52 -17.74 -4.95
CA LEU A 10 -7.21 -18.17 -3.60
C LEU A 10 -8.47 -18.41 -2.76
N PRO A 11 -8.43 -19.40 -1.83
CA PRO A 11 -9.45 -19.54 -0.80
C PRO A 11 -9.61 -18.26 0.03
N PRO A 12 -10.82 -17.93 0.51
CA PRO A 12 -11.12 -16.67 1.19
C PRO A 12 -10.23 -16.40 2.42
N LYS A 13 -9.76 -17.46 3.11
CA LYS A 13 -8.82 -17.36 4.24
C LYS A 13 -7.49 -16.70 3.87
N TYR A 14 -6.96 -17.01 2.69
CA TYR A 14 -5.67 -16.48 2.22
C TYR A 14 -5.83 -15.15 1.49
N LEU A 15 -7.03 -14.86 0.98
CA LEU A 15 -7.35 -13.59 0.32
C LEU A 15 -7.15 -12.39 1.25
N ASN A 16 -7.57 -12.49 2.50
CA ASN A 16 -7.41 -11.42 3.50
C ASN A 16 -5.93 -11.17 3.83
N MET A 17 -5.12 -12.22 3.88
CA MET A 17 -3.69 -12.12 4.15
C MET A 17 -2.93 -11.44 3.00
N VAL A 18 -3.37 -11.65 1.76
CA VAL A 18 -2.81 -10.99 0.58
C VAL A 18 -3.24 -9.52 0.50
N LYS A 19 -4.50 -9.21 0.86
CA LYS A 19 -5.05 -7.85 0.93
C LYS A 19 -4.38 -6.97 1.98
N LEU A 20 -3.81 -7.58 3.04
CA LEU A 20 -3.05 -6.89 4.09
C LEU A 20 -1.77 -6.22 3.59
N ASN A 21 -1.22 -6.65 2.45
CA ASN A 21 -0.06 -5.99 1.88
C ASN A 21 -0.49 -4.68 1.19
N PRO A 22 0.02 -3.50 1.59
CA PRO A 22 -0.38 -2.22 0.99
C PRO A 22 -0.05 -2.14 -0.51
N VAL A 23 0.93 -2.92 -1.01
CA VAL A 23 1.23 -3.01 -2.45
C VAL A 23 0.10 -3.69 -3.23
N TYR A 24 -0.75 -4.50 -2.59
CA TYR A 24 -1.93 -5.09 -3.22
C TYR A 24 -2.87 -4.01 -3.78
N TYR A 25 -3.10 -2.95 -3.02
CA TYR A 25 -3.96 -1.84 -3.44
C TYR A 25 -3.46 -1.15 -4.71
N ILE A 26 -2.14 -0.93 -4.82
CA ILE A 26 -1.54 -0.31 -6.01
C ILE A 26 -1.69 -1.21 -7.24
N VAL A 27 -1.40 -2.51 -7.09
CA VAL A 27 -1.45 -3.47 -8.20
C VAL A 27 -2.89 -3.66 -8.70
N GLU A 28 -3.85 -3.77 -7.79
CA GLU A 28 -5.26 -3.92 -8.18
C GLU A 28 -5.82 -2.62 -8.77
N GLY A 29 -5.51 -1.46 -8.18
CA GLY A 29 -5.91 -0.17 -8.74
C GLY A 29 -5.35 0.07 -10.15
N TYR A 30 -4.09 -0.31 -10.39
CA TYR A 30 -3.51 -0.27 -11.73
C TYR A 30 -4.26 -1.19 -12.71
N ARG A 31 -4.60 -2.40 -12.29
CA ARG A 31 -5.40 -3.33 -13.10
C ARG A 31 -6.79 -2.77 -13.40
N GLU A 32 -7.46 -2.19 -12.41
CA GLU A 32 -8.79 -1.59 -12.55
C GLU A 32 -8.79 -0.41 -13.52
N SER A 33 -7.82 0.49 -13.39
CA SER A 33 -7.76 1.68 -14.25
C SER A 33 -7.34 1.36 -15.68
N PHE A 34 -6.45 0.39 -15.91
CA PHE A 34 -5.98 0.06 -17.26
C PHE A 34 -6.82 -0.99 -17.98
N ILE A 35 -7.34 -2.00 -17.28
CA ILE A 35 -8.13 -3.09 -17.91
C ILE A 35 -9.60 -2.76 -17.86
N TYR A 36 -10.11 -2.41 -16.68
CA TYR A 36 -11.55 -2.25 -16.44
C TYR A 36 -12.02 -0.80 -16.64
N HIS A 37 -11.11 0.16 -16.84
CA HIS A 37 -11.39 1.59 -17.02
C HIS A 37 -12.18 2.18 -15.84
N VAL A 38 -12.01 1.62 -14.65
CA VAL A 38 -12.60 2.08 -13.39
C VAL A 38 -11.50 2.74 -12.56
N TRP A 39 -11.83 3.85 -11.91
CA TRP A 39 -10.85 4.50 -11.05
C TRP A 39 -10.57 3.64 -9.81
N PHE A 40 -9.31 3.60 -9.41
CA PHE A 40 -8.83 2.77 -8.30
C PHE A 40 -9.55 3.03 -6.95
N TRP A 41 -10.25 4.16 -6.80
CA TRP A 41 -10.99 4.52 -5.60
C TRP A 41 -12.50 4.19 -5.64
N GLU A 42 -13.07 3.88 -6.81
CA GLU A 42 -14.53 3.74 -6.97
C GLU A 42 -15.08 2.42 -6.44
N GLY A 43 -14.33 1.32 -6.55
CA GLY A 43 -14.79 -0.02 -6.14
C GLY A 43 -14.43 -0.45 -4.73
N HIS A 44 -13.46 0.23 -4.09
CA HIS A 44 -12.69 -0.35 -2.98
C HIS A 44 -12.39 0.66 -1.84
N TYR A 45 -13.40 1.41 -1.38
CA TYR A 45 -13.25 2.46 -0.36
C TYR A 45 -12.50 2.03 0.92
N GLU A 46 -12.76 0.82 1.43
CA GLU A 46 -12.08 0.29 2.63
C GLU A 46 -10.58 0.07 2.40
N LEU A 47 -10.20 -0.46 1.23
CA LEU A 47 -8.80 -0.69 0.85
C LEU A 47 -8.08 0.65 0.58
N THR A 48 -8.77 1.61 -0.05
CA THR A 48 -8.28 2.97 -0.25
C THR A 48 -7.95 3.63 1.08
N ALA A 49 -8.89 3.62 2.03
CA ALA A 49 -8.67 4.17 3.36
C ALA A 49 -7.50 3.48 4.08
N TYR A 50 -7.49 2.14 4.09
CA TYR A 50 -6.40 1.36 4.68
C TYR A 50 -5.03 1.74 4.12
N TYR A 51 -4.89 1.79 2.80
CA TYR A 51 -3.63 2.12 2.13
C TYR A 51 -3.15 3.53 2.50
N TRP A 52 -4.03 4.53 2.45
CA TRP A 52 -3.66 5.91 2.75
C TRP A 52 -3.32 6.11 4.22
N THR A 53 -4.03 5.45 5.15
CA THR A 53 -3.69 5.49 6.58
C THR A 53 -2.31 4.89 6.83
N VAL A 54 -2.01 3.72 6.27
CA VAL A 54 -0.70 3.07 6.43
C VAL A 54 0.41 3.93 5.80
N THR A 55 0.18 4.46 4.60
CA THR A 55 1.14 5.31 3.89
C THR A 55 1.46 6.58 4.67
N LEU A 56 0.44 7.29 5.17
CA LEU A 56 0.61 8.48 6.01
C LEU A 56 1.30 8.15 7.33
N ALA A 57 0.96 7.03 7.96
CA ALA A 57 1.62 6.59 9.20
C ALA A 57 3.12 6.35 8.98
N ILE A 58 3.49 5.63 7.92
CA ILE A 58 4.89 5.39 7.55
C ILE A 58 5.60 6.71 7.21
N PHE A 59 4.94 7.61 6.48
CA PHE A 59 5.51 8.90 6.12
C PHE A 59 5.80 9.77 7.35
N ILE A 60 4.84 9.91 8.26
CA ILE A 60 5.00 10.67 9.50
C ILE A 60 6.08 10.02 10.38
N PHE A 61 6.03 8.70 10.55
CA PHE A 61 7.04 7.97 11.31
C PHE A 61 8.44 8.18 10.73
N GLY A 62 8.59 8.02 9.41
CA GLY A 62 9.85 8.25 8.70
C GLY A 62 10.34 9.68 8.86
N ALA A 63 9.46 10.68 8.77
CA ALA A 63 9.80 12.09 8.97
C ALA A 63 10.29 12.37 10.41
N VAL A 64 9.64 11.79 11.42
CA VAL A 64 10.05 11.93 12.83
C VAL A 64 11.41 11.26 13.07
N VAL A 65 11.59 10.03 12.57
CA VAL A 65 12.83 9.28 12.69
C VAL A 65 13.97 10.01 11.99
N PHE A 66 13.76 10.50 10.77
CA PHE A 66 14.74 11.29 10.02
C PHE A 66 15.11 12.57 10.77
N ARG A 67 14.14 13.30 11.32
CA ARG A 67 14.41 14.51 12.09
C ARG A 67 15.22 14.23 13.35
N ARG A 68 15.02 13.09 14.02
CA ARG A 68 15.81 12.68 15.19
C ARG A 68 17.22 12.22 14.83
N LEU A 69 17.41 11.58 13.69
CA LEU A 69 18.72 11.09 13.24
C LEU A 69 19.56 12.18 12.57
N ARG A 70 18.92 13.20 11.99
CA ARG A 70 19.60 14.32 11.29
C ARG A 70 20.75 14.95 12.09
N PRO A 71 20.64 15.23 13.40
CA PRO A 71 21.75 15.78 14.19
C PRO A 71 22.96 14.82 14.26
N HIS A 72 22.73 13.53 14.41
CA HIS A 72 23.81 12.53 14.48
C HIS A 72 24.52 12.28 13.15
N PHE A 73 23.90 12.64 12.02
CA PHE A 73 24.59 12.61 10.72
C PHE A 73 25.60 13.76 10.55
N ALA A 74 25.43 14.87 11.27
CA ALA A 74 26.41 15.96 11.25
C ALA A 74 27.72 15.57 11.96
N ASP A 75 27.66 14.65 12.93
CA ASP A 75 28.83 14.15 13.66
C ASP A 75 29.65 13.10 12.88
N VAL A 76 29.16 12.64 11.71
CA VAL A 76 29.80 11.60 10.88
C VAL A 76 30.55 12.19 9.66
N LEU A 77 30.43 13.49 9.40
CA LEU A 77 31.15 14.25 8.35
C LEU A 77 32.33 15.02 8.94
#